data_AF-A0AAW0LB36-F1
#
_entry.id   AF-A0AAW0LB36-F1
#
_cell.length_a   1.000
_cell.length_b   1.000
_cell.length_c   1.000
_cell.angle_alpha   90.00
_cell.angle_beta   90.00
_cell.angle_gamma   90.00
#
_symmetry.space_group_name_H-M   'P 1'
#
loop_
_entity.id
_entity.type
_entity.pdbx_description
1 polymer ?
#
loop_
_entity_poly.entity_id
_entity_poly.type
_entity_poly.pdbx_seq_one_letter_code
_entity_poly.pdbx_strand_id
1 'polypeptide(L)' 'MDFSPSCKDKKKTIDQSVLLCCKLFISESRNRAALDAIELTARLNPETIIVSKFEDQAYNRARYTLV' A
#
# COMPACT_ATOMS: atom_id res chain seq x y z
N MET A 1 45.58 -2.31 31.62
CA MET A 1 44.48 -2.94 32.37
C MET A 1 43.26 -2.84 31.48
N ASP A 2 43.10 -3.85 30.64
CA ASP A 2 41.92 -4.13 29.83
C ASP A 2 40.69 -4.32 30.71
N PHE A 3 39.55 -3.78 30.30
CA PHE A 3 38.25 -4.46 30.41
C PHE A 3 37.33 -3.90 29.33
N SER A 4 37.28 -4.61 28.20
CA SER A 4 36.03 -4.73 27.44
C SER A 4 35.39 -6.06 27.85
N PRO A 5 34.06 -6.08 28.01
CA PRO A 5 33.29 -6.70 26.95
C PRO A 5 32.01 -5.91 26.62
N SER A 6 31.96 -5.49 25.35
CA SER A 6 30.77 -5.38 24.51
C SER A 6 29.43 -5.76 25.17
N CYS A 7 28.62 -4.76 25.51
CA CYS A 7 27.17 -4.93 25.49
C CYS A 7 26.78 -5.10 24.03
N LYS A 8 26.70 -6.36 23.58
CA LYS A 8 26.00 -6.69 22.35
C LYS A 8 24.54 -6.34 22.58
N ASP A 9 24.17 -5.10 22.22
CA ASP A 9 22.79 -4.75 21.95
C ASP A 9 22.30 -5.73 20.89
N LYS A 10 21.63 -6.79 21.35
CA LYS A 10 20.85 -7.66 20.50
C LYS A 10 19.75 -6.76 19.95
N LYS A 11 20.03 -6.13 18.80
CA LYS A 11 19.04 -5.43 17.98
C LYS A 11 17.98 -6.48 17.70
N LYS A 12 16.94 -6.52 18.54
CA LYS A 12 15.72 -7.26 18.27
C LYS A 12 15.27 -6.66 16.95
N THR A 13 15.44 -7.40 15.86
CA THR A 13 14.73 -7.17 14.62
C THR A 13 13.26 -7.31 15.01
N ILE A 14 12.67 -6.19 15.41
CA ILE A 14 11.24 -6.06 15.45
C ILE A 14 10.88 -6.14 13.96
N ASP A 15 10.30 -7.25 13.53
CA ASP A 15 9.53 -7.30 12.29
C ASP A 15 8.31 -6.41 12.54
N GLN A 16 8.56 -5.11 12.49
CA GLN A 16 7.55 -4.08 12.63
C GLN A 16 6.81 -4.11 11.30
N SER A 17 5.68 -4.81 11.27
CA SER A 17 4.76 -4.76 10.14
C SER A 17 4.28 -3.31 10.02
N VAL A 18 4.84 -2.56 9.06
CA VAL A 18 4.44 -1.19 8.78
C VAL A 18 3.33 -1.22 7.75
N LEU A 19 2.17 -0.66 8.09
CA LEU A 19 1.07 -0.49 7.15
C LEU A 19 1.18 0.85 6.45
N LEU A 20 1.02 0.87 5.12
CA LEU A 20 1.06 2.09 4.31
C LEU A 20 -0.33 2.37 3.73
N CYS A 21 -0.95 3.49 4.12
CA CYS A 21 -2.20 3.93 3.52
C CYS A 21 -1.94 4.83 2.32
N CYS A 22 -2.39 4.40 1.14
CA CYS A 22 -2.27 5.15 -0.12
C CYS A 22 -3.65 5.56 -0.64
N LYS A 23 -3.86 6.85 -0.87
CA LYS A 23 -5.03 7.38 -1.58
C LYS A 23 -4.65 7.67 -3.03
N LEU A 24 -5.00 6.74 -3.91
CA LEU A 24 -4.76 6.84 -5.35
C LEU A 24 -5.96 7.49 -6.04
N PHE A 25 -5.68 8.44 -6.93
CA PHE A 25 -6.69 9.09 -7.75
C PHE A 25 -6.35 8.95 -9.22
N ILE A 26 -7.31 8.48 -10.00
CA ILE A 26 -7.15 8.16 -11.41
C ILE A 26 -8.14 9.03 -12.17
N SER A 27 -7.67 9.75 -13.17
CA SER A 27 -8.49 10.62 -14.04
C SER A 27 -9.19 9.82 -15.14
N GLU A 28 -9.73 8.66 -14.78
CA GLU A 28 -10.53 7.80 -15.64
C GLU A 28 -11.54 7.06 -14.76
N SER A 29 -12.83 7.13 -15.09
CA SER A 29 -13.89 6.41 -14.37
C SER A 29 -14.95 5.79 -15.28
N ARG A 30 -14.83 5.95 -16.60
CA ARG A 30 -15.81 5.49 -17.59
C ARG A 30 -15.35 4.21 -18.26
N ASN A 31 -14.04 4.05 -18.42
CA ASN A 31 -13.44 2.83 -18.95
C ASN A 31 -13.31 1.76 -17.85
N ARG A 32 -14.35 0.91 -17.75
CA ARG A 32 -14.37 -0.20 -16.78
C ARG A 32 -13.21 -1.17 -16.98
N ALA A 33 -12.85 -1.48 -18.22
CA ALA A 33 -11.73 -2.39 -18.50
C ALA A 33 -10.39 -1.85 -17.96
N ALA A 34 -10.18 -0.54 -18.03
CA ALA A 34 -8.99 0.09 -17.44
C ALA A 34 -9.00 -0.01 -15.91
N LEU A 35 -10.14 0.29 -15.26
CA LEU A 35 -10.29 0.16 -13.81
C LEU A 35 -10.12 -1.28 -13.33
N ASP A 36 -10.68 -2.25 -14.06
CA ASP A 36 -10.57 -3.67 -13.75
C ASP A 36 -9.11 -4.14 -13.86
N ALA A 37 -8.37 -3.68 -14.86
CA ALA A 37 -6.94 -3.97 -14.99
C ALA A 37 -6.12 -3.41 -13.82
N ILE A 38 -6.42 -2.18 -13.37
CA ILE A 38 -5.77 -1.57 -12.21
C ILE A 38 -6.05 -2.38 -10.93
N GLU A 39 -7.31 -2.78 -10.74
CA GLU A 39 -7.71 -3.60 -9.59
C GLU A 39 -7.05 -4.97 -9.60
N LEU A 40 -6.93 -5.58 -10.78
CA LEU A 40 -6.22 -6.85 -10.94
C LEU A 40 -4.77 -6.71 -10.50
N THR A 41 -4.06 -5.66 -10.92
CA THR A 41 -2.67 -5.42 -10.51
C THR A 41 -2.55 -5.26 -9.00
N ALA A 42 -3.46 -4.54 -8.35
CA ALA A 42 -3.45 -4.41 -6.90
C ALA A 42 -3.67 -5.77 -6.20
N ARG A 43 -4.56 -6.62 -6.72
CA ARG A 43 -4.83 -7.97 -6.18
C ARG A 43 -3.70 -8.97 -6.41
N LEU A 44 -2.85 -8.76 -7.42
CA LEU A 44 -1.67 -9.60 -7.67
C LEU A 44 -0.59 -9.41 -6.61
N ASN A 45 -0.57 -8.28 -5.91
CA ASN A 45 0.33 -8.06 -4.78
C ASN A 45 -0.35 -8.50 -3.46
N PRO A 46 0.11 -9.59 -2.82
CA PRO A 46 -0.50 -10.08 -1.57
C PRO A 46 -0.36 -9.10 -0.40
N GLU A 47 0.56 -8.13 -0.48
CA GLU A 47 0.77 -7.10 0.54
C GLU A 47 -0.09 -5.86 0.32
N THR A 48 -0.96 -5.83 -0.69
CA THR A 48 -1.81 -4.68 -1.01
C THR A 48 -3.28 -5.06 -0.97
N ILE A 49 -4.07 -4.30 -0.21
CA ILE A 49 -5.50 -4.48 -0.06
C ILE A 49 -6.21 -3.21 -0.51
N ILE A 50 -7.16 -3.34 -1.44
CA ILE A 50 -8.07 -2.25 -1.77
C ILE A 50 -9.14 -2.18 -0.68
N VAL A 51 -9.05 -1.18 0.19
CA VAL A 51 -10.00 -0.95 1.28
C VAL A 51 -11.28 -0.29 0.76
N SER A 52 -11.15 0.65 -0.18
CA SER A 52 -12.28 1.37 -0.74
C SER A 52 -12.02 1.80 -2.18
N LYS A 53 -13.08 1.70 -2.99
CA LYS A 53 -13.19 2.28 -4.32
C LYS A 53 -14.34 3.27 -4.33
N PHE A 54 -14.14 4.42 -4.94
CA PHE A 54 -15.19 5.42 -5.18
C PHE A 54 -15.04 5.97 -6.59
N GLU A 55 -16.12 5.97 -7.36
CA GLU A 55 -16.15 6.50 -8.72
C GLU A 55 -16.94 7.81 -8.74
N ASP A 56 -16.35 8.81 -9.38
CA ASP A 56 -16.95 10.10 -9.66
C ASP A 56 -17.05 10.28 -11.19
N GLN A 57 -18.18 9.86 -11.75
CA GLN A 57 -18.41 9.90 -13.19
C GLN A 57 -18.56 11.31 -13.75
N ALA A 58 -19.02 12.26 -12.92
CA ALA A 58 -19.17 13.65 -13.32
C ALA A 58 -17.81 14.28 -13.62
N TYR A 59 -16.79 13.92 -12.83
CA TYR A 59 -15.42 14.41 -13.00
C TYR A 59 -14.47 13.43 -13.69
N ASN A 60 -14.99 12.32 -14.23
CA ASN A 60 -14.20 11.23 -14.81
C ASN A 60 -13.05 10.78 -13.89
N ARG A 61 -13.32 10.60 -12.59
CA ARG A 61 -12.30 10.32 -11.57
C ARG A 61 -12.65 9.09 -10.76
N ALA A 62 -11.70 8.18 -10.59
CA ALA A 62 -11.80 7.06 -9.64
C ALA A 62 -10.82 7.27 -8.48
N ARG A 63 -11.27 7.01 -7.26
CA ARG A 63 -10.46 7.06 -6.03
C ARG A 63 -10.35 5.65 -5.46
N TYR A 64 -9.11 5.24 -5.19
CA TYR A 64 -8.78 4.00 -4.52
C TYR A 64 -8.08 4.29 -3.20
N THR A 65 -8.45 3.57 -2.14
CA THR A 65 -7.73 3.56 -0.88
C THR A 65 -7.10 2.19 -0.73
N LEU A 66 -5.78 2.16 -0.68
CA LEU A 66 -4.95 0.96 -0.56
C LEU A 66 -4.30 0.94 0.83
N VAL A 67 -4.18 -0.24 1.42
CA VAL A 67 -3.42 -0.51 2.65
C VAL A 67 -2.54 -1.74 2.45
#